data_AF-A0A4Y9JBJ5-F1
#
_entry.id   AF-A0A4Y9JBJ5-F1
#
_cell.length_a   1.000
_cell.length_b   1.000
_cell.length_c   1.000
_cell.angle_alpha   90.00
_cell.angle_beta   90.00
_cell.angle_gamma   90.00
#
_symmetry.space_group_name_H-M   'P 1'
#
loop_
_entity.id
_entity.type
_entity.pdbx_description
1 polymer ?
#
loop_
_entity_poly.entity_id
_entity_poly.type
_entity_poly.pdbx_seq_one_letter_code
_entity_poly.pdbx_strand_id
1 'polypeptide(L)'
;MGSYDSQSKSMAKAAKAIENRIEKMVKPNKPQNKRILKFKSIGYLEKNVHSLIRIEEGVLRSDFRELFSYPIIEVRFTDKIILEGRNKTGKTTFVEALYNKGVAGYYSPDLSIAYFKQNIRNLDDELSILENVMSTSAQDKKTIINLIAKTGIAYEKINCKVKYLSGGEKVKVSLVKVLSCDANLLILDEPTNFLDLVALEAVEEFLNSYKGAFILISHDSYLL
;
A
#
# COMPACT_ATOMS: atom_id res chain seq x y z
N MET A 1 32.03 -9.65 -0.31
CA MET A 1 32.08 -8.22 0.08
C MET A 1 31.37 -7.25 -0.89
N GLY A 2 30.92 -7.66 -2.09
CA GLY A 2 30.48 -6.70 -3.14
C GLY A 2 28.97 -6.41 -3.31
N SER A 3 28.07 -7.11 -2.60
CA SER A 3 26.60 -6.94 -2.77
C SER A 3 25.97 -5.95 -1.79
N TYR A 4 26.53 -5.82 -0.58
CA TYR A 4 26.06 -4.89 0.45
C TYR A 4 26.33 -3.43 0.04
N ASP A 5 27.47 -3.20 -0.60
CA ASP A 5 27.93 -1.87 -1.00
C ASP A 5 27.15 -1.34 -2.23
N SER A 6 26.63 -2.23 -3.09
CA SER A 6 25.80 -1.84 -4.24
C SER A 6 24.36 -1.50 -3.83
N GLN A 7 23.77 -2.26 -2.90
CA GLN A 7 22.47 -1.92 -2.29
C GLN A 7 22.55 -0.60 -1.50
N SER A 8 23.60 -0.41 -0.70
CA SER A 8 23.82 0.81 0.07
C SER A 8 24.00 2.05 -0.83
N LYS A 9 24.72 1.90 -1.95
CA LYS A 9 24.88 2.97 -2.96
C LYS A 9 23.59 3.28 -3.70
N SER A 10 22.76 2.27 -3.99
CA SER A 10 21.44 2.45 -4.62
C SER A 10 20.49 3.22 -3.71
N MET A 11 20.44 2.84 -2.42
CA MET A 11 19.62 3.48 -1.39
C MET A 11 20.08 4.91 -1.10
N ALA A 12 21.39 5.15 -1.03
CA ALA A 12 21.94 6.49 -0.88
C ALA A 12 21.62 7.40 -2.09
N LYS A 13 21.54 6.82 -3.30
CA LYS A 13 21.19 7.56 -4.51
C LYS A 13 19.69 7.90 -4.56
N ALA A 14 18.84 7.00 -4.07
CA ALA A 14 17.40 7.25 -3.90
C ALA A 14 17.13 8.33 -2.86
N ALA A 15 17.78 8.25 -1.69
CA ALA A 15 17.69 9.27 -0.64
C ALA A 15 18.15 10.66 -1.13
N LYS A 16 19.29 10.72 -1.84
CA LYS A 16 19.82 11.97 -2.40
C LYS A 16 18.95 12.55 -3.53
N ALA A 17 18.26 11.70 -4.28
CA ALA A 17 17.32 12.15 -5.31
C ALA A 17 16.04 12.75 -4.69
N ILE A 18 15.58 12.19 -3.57
CA ILE A 18 14.46 12.69 -2.77
C ILE A 18 14.84 14.03 -2.11
N GLU A 19 16.03 14.14 -1.54
CA GLU A 19 16.58 15.36 -0.92
C GLU A 19 16.63 16.54 -1.91
N ASN A 20 17.17 16.31 -3.12
CA ASN A 20 17.20 17.31 -4.19
C ASN A 20 15.79 17.71 -4.69
N ARG A 21 14.78 16.87 -4.45
CA ARG A 21 13.38 17.12 -4.86
C ARG A 21 12.66 18.01 -3.86
N ILE A 22 12.96 17.85 -2.58
CA ILE A 22 12.47 18.69 -1.48
C ILE A 22 13.00 20.13 -1.63
N GLU A 23 14.29 20.32 -1.95
CA GLU A 23 14.85 21.66 -2.23
C GLU A 23 14.16 22.36 -3.41
N LYS A 24 13.70 21.59 -4.40
CA LYS A 24 12.96 22.08 -5.56
C LYS A 24 11.46 22.26 -5.31
N MET A 25 10.90 21.70 -4.22
CA MET A 25 9.50 21.87 -3.84
C MET A 25 9.28 23.10 -2.95
N VAL A 26 10.29 23.55 -2.21
CA VAL A 26 10.26 24.81 -1.45
C VAL A 26 10.33 26.03 -2.39
N LYS A 27 10.83 25.86 -3.62
CA LYS A 27 10.72 26.86 -4.68
C LYS A 27 9.50 26.55 -5.56
N PRO A 28 8.56 27.49 -5.77
CA PRO A 28 7.40 27.22 -6.62
C PRO A 28 7.87 26.92 -8.05
N ASN A 29 7.73 25.66 -8.47
CA ASN A 29 7.99 25.23 -9.84
C ASN A 29 6.74 25.43 -10.70
N LYS A 30 6.96 25.95 -11.93
CA LYS A 30 5.92 26.20 -12.93
C LYS A 30 5.11 24.93 -13.23
N PRO A 31 3.80 25.05 -13.56
CA PRO A 31 2.91 23.90 -13.71
C PRO A 31 3.35 23.01 -14.88
N GLN A 32 3.71 21.76 -14.58
CA GLN A 32 3.81 20.69 -15.56
C GLN A 32 2.49 19.93 -15.59
N ASN A 33 1.92 19.75 -16.80
CA ASN A 33 0.69 19.00 -17.05
C ASN A 33 0.84 17.52 -16.63
N LYS A 34 0.65 17.21 -15.34
CA LYS A 34 0.49 15.83 -14.85
C LYS A 34 -0.93 15.38 -15.15
N ARG A 35 -1.09 14.33 -15.96
CA ARG A 35 -2.39 13.68 -16.20
C ARG A 35 -2.84 13.00 -14.91
N ILE A 36 -3.79 13.62 -14.21
CA ILE A 36 -4.44 13.07 -13.02
C ILE A 36 -5.20 11.79 -13.42
N LEU A 37 -4.82 10.63 -12.87
CA LEU A 37 -5.64 9.43 -12.98
C LEU A 37 -6.94 9.63 -12.19
N LYS A 38 -8.09 9.49 -12.87
CA LYS A 38 -9.41 9.54 -12.23
C LYS A 38 -9.83 8.13 -11.86
N PHE A 39 -9.68 7.78 -10.58
CA PHE A 39 -10.15 6.49 -10.05
C PHE A 39 -11.67 6.51 -9.82
N LYS A 40 -12.33 5.42 -10.19
CA LYS A 40 -13.74 5.20 -9.83
C LYS A 40 -13.77 4.60 -8.43
N SER A 41 -14.06 5.43 -7.44
CA SER A 41 -14.51 4.90 -6.14
C SER A 41 -15.99 4.52 -6.31
N ILE A 42 -16.31 3.24 -6.14
CA ILE A 42 -17.69 2.71 -6.25
C ILE A 42 -18.34 2.52 -4.87
N GLY A 43 -17.67 2.95 -3.80
CA GLY A 43 -18.30 3.15 -2.50
C GLY A 43 -19.34 4.28 -2.55
N TYR A 44 -20.57 3.95 -2.95
CA TYR A 44 -21.75 4.61 -2.41
C TYR A 44 -21.73 4.37 -0.91
N LEU A 45 -21.61 5.42 -0.10
CA LEU A 45 -22.21 5.53 1.23
C LEU A 45 -22.07 6.98 1.71
N GLU A 46 -23.12 7.45 2.35
CA GLU A 46 -23.42 8.86 2.57
C GLU A 46 -22.35 9.61 3.38
N LYS A 47 -22.42 10.95 3.31
CA LYS A 47 -21.50 11.98 3.83
C LYS A 47 -21.19 11.97 5.34
N ASN A 48 -21.38 10.87 6.06
CA ASN A 48 -21.06 10.78 7.48
C ASN A 48 -19.70 10.12 7.67
N VAL A 49 -18.86 10.72 8.52
CA VAL A 49 -17.55 10.22 8.94
C VAL A 49 -17.79 8.96 9.80
N HIS A 50 -18.11 7.83 9.17
CA HIS A 50 -18.37 6.58 9.86
C HIS A 50 -17.06 5.97 10.35
N SER A 51 -17.06 5.51 11.61
CA SER A 51 -15.96 4.74 12.19
C SER A 51 -15.88 3.38 11.49
N LEU A 52 -14.72 3.06 10.91
CA LEU A 52 -14.43 1.76 10.29
C LEU A 52 -14.00 0.75 11.35
N ILE A 53 -13.10 1.16 12.24
CA ILE A 53 -12.57 0.34 13.34
C ILE A 53 -12.45 1.23 14.57
N ARG A 54 -12.85 0.73 15.74
CA ARG A 54 -12.54 1.35 17.03
C ARG A 54 -12.12 0.26 18.00
N ILE A 55 -10.82 0.17 18.26
CA ILE A 55 -10.27 -0.79 19.22
C ILE A 55 -10.15 -0.16 20.60
N GLU A 56 -10.31 -0.99 21.63
CA GLU A 56 -10.06 -0.61 23.02
C GLU A 56 -8.56 -0.52 23.30
N GLU A 57 -8.18 0.07 24.43
CA GLU A 57 -6.78 0.01 24.87
C GLU A 57 -6.38 -1.43 25.20
N GLY A 58 -5.12 -1.78 24.95
CA GLY A 58 -4.68 -3.14 25.14
C GLY A 58 -3.18 -3.33 25.02
N VAL A 59 -2.77 -4.59 25.12
CA VAL A 59 -1.37 -5.01 24.98
C VAL A 59 -1.30 -6.03 23.86
N LEU A 60 -0.48 -5.73 22.83
CA LEU A 60 -0.21 -6.67 21.77
C LEU A 60 0.79 -7.71 22.27
N ARG A 61 0.43 -8.98 22.14
CA ARG A 61 1.26 -10.12 22.50
C ARG A 61 1.49 -11.00 21.28
N SER A 62 2.69 -11.55 21.15
CA SER A 62 3.00 -12.64 20.23
C SER A 62 3.53 -13.80 21.05
N ASP A 63 2.86 -14.94 20.97
CA ASP A 63 3.10 -16.11 21.82
C ASP A 63 3.09 -15.71 23.32
N PHE A 64 4.26 -15.71 23.95
CA PHE A 64 4.45 -15.37 25.37
C PHE A 64 5.12 -14.02 25.60
N ARG A 65 5.36 -13.24 24.54
CA ARG A 65 6.08 -11.96 24.63
C ARG A 65 5.14 -10.79 24.41
N GLU A 66 5.13 -9.86 25.35
CA GLU A 66 4.52 -8.55 25.16
C GLU A 66 5.37 -7.73 24.17
N LEU A 67 4.72 -7.22 23.13
CA LEU A 67 5.37 -6.42 22.10
C LEU A 67 5.28 -4.94 22.47
N PHE A 68 4.05 -4.42 22.62
CA PHE A 68 3.78 -3.04 23.06
C PHE A 68 2.33 -2.89 23.54
N SER A 69 2.07 -1.86 24.34
CA SER A 69 0.72 -1.39 24.67
C SER A 69 0.25 -0.33 23.68
N TYR A 70 -1.05 -0.31 23.40
CA TYR A 70 -1.68 0.69 22.54
C TYR A 70 -2.89 1.29 23.25
N PRO A 71 -3.16 2.59 23.02
CA PRO A 71 -4.35 3.25 23.55
C PRO A 71 -5.59 2.82 22.76
N ILE A 72 -6.74 3.39 23.10
CA ILE A 72 -7.93 3.35 22.23
C ILE A 72 -7.55 3.96 20.88
N ILE A 73 -7.80 3.25 19.79
CA ILE A 73 -7.55 3.73 18.42
C ILE A 73 -8.86 3.68 17.64
N GLU A 74 -9.21 4.78 17.00
CA GLU A 74 -10.34 4.88 16.08
C GLU A 74 -9.81 5.17 14.67
N VAL A 75 -10.24 4.36 13.72
CA VAL A 75 -10.00 4.53 12.29
C VAL A 75 -11.33 4.88 11.65
N ARG A 76 -11.43 6.09 11.11
CA ARG A 76 -12.61 6.61 10.43
C ARG A 76 -12.41 6.52 8.92
N PHE A 77 -13.53 6.57 8.20
CA PHE A 77 -13.49 6.76 6.77
C PHE A 77 -12.69 8.02 6.42
N THR A 78 -11.84 7.96 5.40
CA THR A 78 -10.86 8.98 4.95
C THR A 78 -9.55 9.12 5.76
N ASP A 79 -9.40 8.41 6.88
CA ASP A 79 -8.17 8.52 7.68
C ASP A 79 -6.94 8.04 6.90
N LYS A 80 -5.85 8.82 7.00
CA LYS A 80 -4.55 8.51 6.44
C LYS A 80 -3.58 8.27 7.59
N ILE A 81 -3.40 7.01 7.97
CA ILE A 81 -2.66 6.62 9.16
C ILE A 81 -1.30 6.06 8.75
N ILE A 82 -0.24 6.52 9.42
CA ILE A 82 1.09 5.95 9.30
C ILE A 82 1.44 5.28 10.63
N LEU A 83 1.82 4.01 10.57
CA LEU A 83 2.34 3.27 11.70
C LEU A 83 3.86 3.21 11.60
N GLU A 84 4.53 4.05 12.37
CA GLU A 84 6.00 4.15 12.40
C GLU A 84 6.60 3.39 13.58
N GLY A 85 7.88 3.02 13.44
CA GLY A 85 8.66 2.44 14.53
C GLY A 85 9.83 1.62 14.03
N ARG A 86 10.72 1.24 14.95
CA ARG A 86 11.90 0.41 14.63
C ARG A 86 11.48 -0.97 14.10
N ASN A 87 12.36 -1.66 13.38
CA ASN A 87 12.08 -3.01 12.90
C ASN A 87 11.86 -3.95 14.08
N LYS A 88 11.01 -4.98 13.90
CA LYS A 88 10.72 -6.02 14.92
C LYS A 88 10.05 -5.49 16.20
N THR A 89 9.35 -4.36 16.11
CA THR A 89 8.54 -3.79 17.21
C THR A 89 7.12 -4.34 17.28
N GLY A 90 6.69 -5.13 16.30
CA GLY A 90 5.34 -5.71 16.27
C GLY A 90 4.33 -5.02 15.35
N LYS A 91 4.76 -4.06 14.52
CA LYS A 91 3.86 -3.34 13.58
C LYS A 91 3.09 -4.27 12.64
N THR A 92 3.79 -5.18 11.96
CA THR A 92 3.18 -6.21 11.12
C THR A 92 2.18 -7.05 11.93
N THR A 93 2.59 -7.52 13.12
CA THR A 93 1.72 -8.30 14.01
C THR A 93 0.46 -7.52 14.41
N PHE A 94 0.58 -6.22 14.65
CA PHE A 94 -0.54 -5.36 15.00
C PHE A 94 -1.55 -5.23 13.87
N VAL A 95 -1.09 -4.91 12.66
CA VAL A 95 -2.00 -4.79 11.52
C VAL A 95 -2.59 -6.13 11.09
N GLU A 96 -1.87 -7.23 11.31
CA GLU A 96 -2.42 -8.58 11.12
C GLU A 96 -3.52 -8.86 12.12
N ALA A 97 -3.35 -8.46 13.38
CA ALA A 97 -4.39 -8.58 14.39
C ALA A 97 -5.61 -7.72 14.02
N LEU A 98 -5.42 -6.50 13.50
CA LEU A 98 -6.51 -5.66 12.99
C LEU A 98 -7.21 -6.29 11.78
N TYR A 99 -6.45 -6.75 10.80
CA TYR A 99 -6.97 -7.39 9.58
C TYR A 99 -7.83 -8.62 9.89
N ASN A 100 -7.37 -9.46 10.82
CA ASN A 100 -8.09 -10.66 11.26
C ASN A 100 -9.17 -10.39 12.32
N LYS A 101 -9.42 -9.12 12.68
CA LYS A 101 -10.35 -8.72 13.75
C LYS A 101 -10.03 -9.38 15.11
N GLY A 102 -8.76 -9.64 15.36
CA GLY A 102 -8.26 -10.30 16.58
C GLY A 102 -8.05 -9.36 17.76
N VAL A 103 -8.24 -8.05 17.58
CA VAL A 103 -8.18 -7.05 18.66
C VAL A 103 -9.59 -6.69 19.11
N ALA A 104 -9.81 -6.59 20.42
CA ALA A 104 -11.10 -6.22 20.99
C ALA A 104 -11.52 -4.80 20.57
N GLY A 105 -12.77 -4.68 20.13
CA GLY A 105 -13.30 -3.40 19.67
C GLY A 105 -14.49 -3.55 18.72
N TYR A 106 -14.92 -2.41 18.22
CA TYR A 106 -15.91 -2.30 17.17
C TYR A 106 -15.26 -2.37 15.78
N TYR A 107 -15.85 -3.18 14.90
CA TYR A 107 -15.54 -3.22 13.48
C TYR A 107 -16.83 -3.02 12.72
N SER A 108 -16.83 -2.09 11.76
CA SER A 108 -18.05 -1.78 11.02
C SER A 108 -18.56 -3.00 10.24
N PRO A 109 -19.89 -3.24 10.17
CA PRO A 109 -20.45 -4.36 9.40
C PRO A 109 -20.10 -4.33 7.90
N ASP A 110 -19.91 -3.14 7.35
CA ASP A 110 -19.52 -2.87 5.96
C ASP A 110 -18.00 -2.74 5.77
N LEU A 111 -17.19 -3.06 6.79
CA LEU A 111 -15.73 -2.99 6.70
C LEU A 111 -15.19 -3.98 5.66
N SER A 112 -14.52 -3.44 4.65
CA SER A 112 -13.81 -4.17 3.60
C SER A 112 -12.35 -3.76 3.61
N ILE A 113 -11.47 -4.68 4.01
CA ILE A 113 -10.03 -4.43 4.14
C ILE A 113 -9.29 -5.10 2.98
N ALA A 114 -8.49 -4.32 2.24
CA ALA A 114 -7.48 -4.89 1.34
C ALA A 114 -6.09 -4.75 1.98
N TYR A 115 -5.42 -5.88 2.17
CA TYR A 115 -4.13 -5.95 2.86
C TYR A 115 -3.01 -6.33 1.88
N PHE A 116 -2.05 -5.43 1.70
CA PHE A 116 -0.78 -5.72 1.07
C PHE A 116 0.26 -6.10 2.12
N LYS A 117 0.78 -7.31 1.99
CA LYS A 117 1.97 -7.78 2.70
C LYS A 117 2.84 -8.51 1.68
N GLN A 118 4.10 -8.10 1.60
CA GLN A 118 5.03 -8.53 0.55
C GLN A 118 5.11 -10.06 0.35
N ASN A 119 4.98 -10.83 1.43
CA ASN A 119 5.12 -12.29 1.40
C ASN A 119 3.78 -13.05 1.27
N ILE A 120 2.64 -12.36 1.17
CA ILE A 120 1.33 -13.03 1.00
C ILE A 120 1.14 -13.40 -0.48
N ARG A 121 0.82 -14.67 -0.73
CA ARG A 121 0.37 -15.13 -2.05
C ARG A 121 -1.09 -14.73 -2.24
N ASN A 122 -1.31 -13.57 -2.86
CA ASN A 122 -2.64 -13.10 -3.27
C ASN A 122 -2.86 -13.19 -4.80
N LEU A 123 -1.98 -13.89 -5.50
CA LEU A 123 -2.04 -14.09 -6.95
C LEU A 123 -2.27 -15.58 -7.27
N ASP A 124 -3.11 -15.81 -8.26
CA ASP A 124 -3.28 -17.11 -8.91
C ASP A 124 -2.24 -17.23 -10.03
N ASP A 125 -1.34 -18.21 -9.89
CA ASP A 125 -0.24 -18.47 -10.81
C ASP A 125 -0.71 -18.91 -12.21
N GLU A 126 -1.93 -19.43 -12.34
CA GLU A 126 -2.51 -19.87 -13.61
C GLU A 126 -3.27 -18.77 -14.36
N LEU A 127 -3.64 -17.68 -13.67
CA LEU A 127 -4.26 -16.50 -14.29
C LEU A 127 -3.20 -15.52 -14.80
N SER A 128 -3.58 -14.72 -15.79
CA SER A 128 -2.76 -13.61 -16.28
C SER A 128 -2.62 -12.49 -15.25
N ILE A 129 -1.68 -11.56 -15.46
CA ILE A 129 -1.57 -10.34 -14.66
C ILE A 129 -2.90 -9.59 -14.63
N LEU A 130 -3.49 -9.38 -15.80
CA LEU A 130 -4.73 -8.62 -15.92
C LEU A 130 -5.88 -9.31 -15.20
N GLU A 131 -6.06 -10.62 -15.39
CA GLU A 131 -7.12 -11.39 -14.73
C GLU A 131 -6.97 -11.36 -13.21
N ASN A 132 -5.74 -11.52 -12.72
CA ASN A 132 -5.45 -11.40 -11.30
C ASN A 132 -5.90 -10.07 -10.72
N VAL A 133 -5.55 -8.95 -11.35
CA VAL A 133 -5.91 -7.63 -10.85
C VAL A 133 -7.42 -7.36 -11.01
N MET A 134 -7.99 -7.68 -12.16
CA MET A 134 -9.41 -7.45 -12.47
C MET A 134 -10.35 -8.25 -11.56
N SER A 135 -9.95 -9.45 -11.11
CA SER A 135 -10.80 -10.33 -10.30
C SER A 135 -11.32 -9.71 -8.99
N THR A 136 -10.62 -8.71 -8.45
CA THR A 136 -10.99 -8.03 -7.20
C THR A 136 -11.13 -6.52 -7.36
N SER A 137 -10.98 -5.99 -8.57
CA SER A 137 -10.91 -4.55 -8.83
C SER A 137 -12.28 -3.96 -9.16
N ALA A 138 -12.61 -2.80 -8.57
CA ALA A 138 -13.73 -1.95 -9.00
C ALA A 138 -13.37 -1.03 -10.18
N GLN A 139 -12.09 -0.93 -10.53
CA GLN A 139 -11.61 -0.08 -11.62
C GLN A 139 -11.84 -0.72 -12.98
N ASP A 140 -12.03 0.12 -14.00
CA ASP A 140 -12.12 -0.34 -15.38
C ASP A 140 -10.75 -0.84 -15.89
N LYS A 141 -10.80 -1.69 -16.92
CA LYS A 141 -9.62 -2.31 -17.54
C LYS A 141 -8.54 -1.31 -17.95
N LYS A 142 -8.90 -0.11 -18.43
CA LYS A 142 -7.92 0.90 -18.86
C LYS A 142 -7.16 1.47 -17.66
N THR A 143 -7.86 1.74 -16.57
CA THR A 143 -7.26 2.19 -15.31
C THR A 143 -6.30 1.14 -14.76
N ILE A 144 -6.69 -0.14 -14.77
CA ILE A 144 -5.83 -1.26 -14.36
C ILE A 144 -4.57 -1.37 -15.20
N ILE A 145 -4.70 -1.34 -16.53
CA ILE A 145 -3.55 -1.40 -17.44
C ILE A 145 -2.59 -0.24 -17.18
N ASN A 146 -3.10 0.97 -16.94
CA ASN A 146 -2.26 2.13 -16.62
C ASN A 146 -1.52 1.94 -15.28
N LEU A 147 -2.17 1.39 -14.26
CA LEU A 147 -1.52 1.11 -12.97
C LEU A 147 -0.40 0.07 -13.13
N ILE A 148 -0.67 -1.04 -13.85
CA ILE A 148 0.34 -2.07 -14.12
C ILE A 148 1.53 -1.45 -14.87
N ALA A 149 1.28 -0.67 -15.91
CA ALA A 149 2.32 0.01 -16.68
C ALA A 149 3.17 0.96 -15.82
N LYS A 150 2.54 1.69 -14.89
CA LYS A 150 3.24 2.58 -13.95
C LYS A 150 4.18 1.85 -12.99
N THR A 151 3.98 0.55 -12.74
CA THR A 151 4.95 -0.26 -11.98
C THR A 151 6.19 -0.66 -12.80
N GLY A 152 6.25 -0.30 -14.09
CA GLY A 152 7.34 -0.69 -14.99
C GLY A 152 7.19 -2.09 -15.58
N ILE A 153 6.01 -2.72 -15.45
CA ILE A 153 5.71 -3.98 -16.12
C ILE A 153 5.37 -3.66 -17.58
N ALA A 154 6.07 -4.34 -18.50
CA ALA A 154 5.89 -4.15 -19.93
C ALA A 154 4.47 -4.54 -20.38
N TYR A 155 3.90 -3.81 -21.33
CA TYR A 155 2.51 -3.99 -21.78
C TYR A 155 2.27 -5.40 -22.36
N GLU A 156 3.28 -5.97 -23.00
CA GLU A 156 3.25 -7.31 -23.59
C GLU A 156 3.05 -8.40 -22.53
N LYS A 157 3.48 -8.15 -21.28
CA LYS A 157 3.35 -9.10 -20.17
C LYS A 157 1.97 -9.12 -19.54
N ILE A 158 1.08 -8.18 -19.86
CA ILE A 158 -0.23 -8.03 -19.19
C ILE A 158 -1.09 -9.29 -19.30
N ASN A 159 -0.99 -10.02 -20.42
CA ASN A 159 -1.72 -11.27 -20.65
C ASN A 159 -0.89 -12.52 -20.30
N CYS A 160 0.35 -12.37 -19.81
CA CYS A 160 1.16 -13.49 -19.37
C CYS A 160 0.68 -14.01 -18.02
N LYS A 161 0.69 -15.35 -17.86
CA LYS A 161 0.39 -16.01 -16.58
C LYS A 161 1.37 -15.59 -15.49
N VAL A 162 0.88 -15.40 -14.27
CA VAL A 162 1.69 -14.94 -13.15
C VAL A 162 2.84 -15.90 -12.82
N LYS A 163 2.70 -17.20 -13.08
CA LYS A 163 3.79 -18.17 -12.87
C LYS A 163 5.09 -17.85 -13.61
N TYR A 164 5.05 -17.10 -14.71
CA TYR A 164 6.23 -16.72 -15.50
C TYR A 164 6.88 -15.40 -15.03
N LEU A 165 6.32 -14.74 -14.02
CA LEU A 165 6.87 -13.49 -13.50
C LEU A 165 8.02 -13.74 -12.53
N SER A 166 8.98 -12.82 -12.54
CA SER A 166 9.98 -12.73 -11.48
C SER A 166 9.35 -12.40 -10.13
N GLY A 167 10.03 -12.69 -9.03
CA GLY A 167 9.54 -12.37 -7.70
C GLY A 167 9.19 -10.88 -7.52
N GLY A 168 10.02 -9.98 -8.05
CA GLY A 168 9.75 -8.54 -8.01
C GLY A 168 8.53 -8.12 -8.83
N GLU A 169 8.31 -8.72 -9.99
CA GLU A 169 7.09 -8.50 -10.78
C GLU A 169 5.84 -9.02 -10.06
N LYS A 170 5.91 -10.20 -9.41
CA LYS A 170 4.80 -10.69 -8.59
C LYS A 170 4.45 -9.71 -7.46
N VAL A 171 5.44 -9.13 -6.78
CA VAL A 171 5.22 -8.12 -5.74
C VAL A 171 4.52 -6.87 -6.31
N LYS A 172 4.97 -6.38 -7.48
CA LYS A 172 4.34 -5.24 -8.16
C LYS A 172 2.89 -5.52 -8.56
N VAL A 173 2.59 -6.69 -9.13
CA VAL A 173 1.23 -7.10 -9.49
C VAL A 173 0.34 -7.25 -8.24
N SER A 174 0.88 -7.86 -7.19
CA SER A 174 0.21 -8.00 -5.90
C SER A 174 -0.18 -6.64 -5.31
N LEU A 175 0.72 -5.67 -5.37
CA LEU A 175 0.46 -4.30 -4.93
C LEU A 175 -0.65 -3.66 -5.75
N VAL A 176 -0.57 -3.72 -7.08
CA VAL A 176 -1.62 -3.17 -7.96
C VAL A 176 -2.98 -3.81 -7.67
N LYS A 177 -3.02 -5.14 -7.48
CA LYS A 177 -4.26 -5.86 -7.11
C LYS A 177 -4.88 -5.28 -5.84
N VAL A 178 -4.08 -5.06 -4.78
CA VAL A 178 -4.56 -4.47 -3.51
C VAL A 178 -5.02 -3.03 -3.71
N LEU A 179 -4.24 -2.19 -4.37
CA LEU A 179 -4.59 -0.78 -4.60
C LEU A 179 -5.86 -0.65 -5.45
N SER A 180 -6.07 -1.54 -6.42
CA SER A 180 -7.27 -1.50 -7.26
C SER A 180 -8.54 -2.08 -6.63
N CYS A 181 -8.42 -2.71 -5.46
CA CYS A 181 -9.51 -3.38 -4.78
C CYS A 181 -10.60 -2.40 -4.32
N ASP A 182 -11.86 -2.84 -4.33
CA ASP A 182 -12.98 -2.08 -3.75
C ASP A 182 -13.04 -2.27 -2.22
N ALA A 183 -12.00 -1.79 -1.56
CA ALA A 183 -11.91 -1.74 -0.10
C ALA A 183 -12.21 -0.33 0.41
N ASN A 184 -12.71 -0.22 1.65
CA ASN A 184 -12.86 1.06 2.35
C ASN A 184 -11.71 1.32 3.35
N LEU A 185 -10.90 0.29 3.66
CA LEU A 185 -9.62 0.39 4.36
C LEU A 185 -8.52 -0.34 3.60
N LEU A 186 -7.43 0.35 3.29
CA LEU A 186 -6.19 -0.28 2.80
C LEU A 186 -5.20 -0.45 3.95
N ILE A 187 -4.55 -1.60 4.04
CA ILE A 187 -3.39 -1.80 4.91
C ILE A 187 -2.20 -2.12 4.00
N LEU A 188 -1.14 -1.33 4.09
CA LEU A 188 0.06 -1.47 3.29
C LEU A 188 1.27 -1.70 4.19
N ASP A 189 1.74 -2.95 4.26
CA ASP A 189 2.90 -3.34 5.07
C ASP A 189 4.19 -3.29 4.25
N GLU A 190 5.01 -2.27 4.50
CA GLU A 190 6.30 -2.00 3.85
C GLU A 190 6.23 -2.07 2.30
N PRO A 191 5.31 -1.31 1.65
CA PRO A 191 5.09 -1.43 0.21
C PRO A 191 6.28 -0.97 -0.64
N THR A 192 7.25 -0.24 -0.07
CA THR A 192 8.32 0.44 -0.81
C THR A 192 9.58 -0.40 -1.04
N ASN A 193 9.81 -1.44 -0.26
CA ASN A 193 11.10 -2.16 -0.23
C ASN A 193 11.53 -2.78 -1.58
N PHE A 194 10.61 -2.92 -2.53
CA PHE A 194 10.83 -3.57 -3.82
C PHE A 194 10.35 -2.72 -5.01
N LEU A 195 10.03 -1.45 -4.74
CA LEU A 195 9.60 -0.51 -5.76
C LEU A 195 10.79 0.32 -6.23
N ASP A 196 10.91 0.43 -7.56
CA ASP A 196 11.72 1.49 -8.13
C ASP A 196 11.03 2.85 -7.93
N LEU A 197 11.76 3.94 -8.20
CA LEU A 197 11.27 5.30 -8.01
C LEU A 197 9.96 5.56 -8.78
N VAL A 198 9.80 4.97 -9.97
CA VAL A 198 8.61 5.16 -10.82
C VAL A 198 7.39 4.50 -10.18
N ALA A 199 7.55 3.27 -9.69
CA ALA A 199 6.50 2.56 -9.00
C ALA A 199 6.13 3.24 -7.66
N LEU A 200 7.11 3.81 -6.95
CA LEU A 200 6.87 4.58 -5.73
C LEU A 200 6.00 5.82 -6.01
N GLU A 201 6.35 6.62 -7.01
CA GLU A 201 5.56 7.79 -7.42
C GLU A 201 4.11 7.41 -7.80
N ALA A 202 3.93 6.25 -8.42
CA ALA A 202 2.61 5.75 -8.79
C ALA A 202 1.75 5.38 -7.56
N VAL A 203 2.37 4.78 -6.54
CA VAL A 203 1.72 4.45 -5.27
C VAL A 203 1.35 5.73 -4.52
N GLU A 204 2.25 6.71 -4.46
CA GLU A 204 1.96 8.03 -3.86
C GLU A 204 0.80 8.73 -4.57
N GLU A 205 0.79 8.76 -5.90
CA GLU A 205 -0.31 9.36 -6.68
C GLU A 205 -1.64 8.64 -6.43
N PHE A 206 -1.61 7.31 -6.30
CA PHE A 206 -2.77 6.52 -5.94
C PHE A 206 -3.27 6.86 -4.52
N LEU A 207 -2.40 6.82 -3.51
CA LEU A 207 -2.77 7.09 -2.12
C LEU A 207 -3.27 8.53 -1.92
N ASN A 208 -2.76 9.48 -2.69
CA ASN A 208 -3.23 10.87 -2.68
C ASN A 208 -4.64 11.04 -3.25
N SER A 209 -5.05 10.16 -4.17
CA SER A 209 -6.37 10.20 -4.81
C SER A 209 -7.37 9.18 -4.24
N TYR A 210 -6.91 8.29 -3.37
CA TYR A 210 -7.74 7.30 -2.70
C TYR A 210 -8.68 7.98 -1.69
N LYS A 211 -9.97 7.62 -1.78
CA LYS A 211 -11.03 8.24 -0.97
C LYS A 211 -11.33 7.51 0.34
N GLY A 212 -10.91 6.25 0.44
CA GLY A 212 -11.07 5.45 1.67
C GLY A 212 -9.99 5.77 2.70
N ALA A 213 -9.97 4.99 3.77
CA ALA A 213 -8.92 5.08 4.78
C ALA A 213 -7.72 4.19 4.40
N PHE A 214 -6.51 4.54 4.85
CA PHE A 214 -5.37 3.64 4.75
C PHE A 214 -4.50 3.65 5.99
N ILE A 215 -3.88 2.51 6.28
CA ILE A 215 -2.80 2.34 7.25
C ILE A 215 -1.55 1.97 6.45
N LEU A 216 -0.55 2.83 6.50
CA LEU A 216 0.76 2.60 5.89
C LEU A 216 1.76 2.24 6.99
N ILE A 217 2.42 1.10 6.86
CA ILE A 217 3.57 0.74 7.69
C ILE A 217 4.80 1.08 6.89
N SER A 218 5.56 2.03 7.41
CA SER A 218 6.82 2.46 6.82
C SER A 218 7.89 2.54 7.89
N HIS A 219 9.13 2.32 7.48
CA HIS A 219 10.31 2.63 8.27
C HIS A 219 10.84 4.03 8.02
N ASP A 220 10.35 4.69 6.96
CA ASP A 220 10.74 6.02 6.53
C ASP A 220 9.54 6.96 6.59
N SER A 221 9.67 8.04 7.36
CA SER A 221 8.68 9.10 7.58
C SER A 221 8.39 9.98 6.37
N TYR A 222 8.84 9.59 5.18
CA TYR A 222 8.96 10.44 3.99
C TYR A 222 7.90 10.18 2.90
N LEU A 223 6.93 9.28 3.13
CA LEU A 223 5.98 8.84 2.10
C LEU A 223 4.75 9.76 1.91
N LEU A 224 4.77 11.01 2.37
CA LEU A 224 3.66 11.97 2.25
C LEU A 224 4.06 13.24 1.52
#